data_AF-A0A925V9Q0-F1
#
_entry.id   AF-A0A925V9Q0-F1
#
_cell.length_a   1.000
_cell.length_b   1.000
_cell.length_c   1.000
_cell.angle_alpha   90.00
_cell.angle_beta   90.00
_cell.angle_gamma   90.00
#
_symmetry.space_group_name_H-M   'P 1'
#
loop_
_entity.id
_entity.type
_entity.pdbx_description
1 polymer ?
#
loop_
_entity_poly.entity_id
_entity_poly.type
_entity_poly.pdbx_seq_one_letter_code
_entity_poly.pdbx_strand_id
1 'polypeptide(L)'
;MLGCSAEHEGAREQGGDAGNWQDDDRGAGASLGTFEFTYYWVASEASYAGSLNTSVYNTSCTKIATVRSAFWSALKLEGTGRTISDQLLNYVGSCGCARSPCFKELGDDKPWGEGVQSRALEPFRSIAVDKDVIPYGSWMYIPELDGETMPGEGGGFVHDGCVLAADTGSAINDQHIDFFVGLKPNYLALIDELGLESVTVREGGTACTAAAPGGDDEGDDGGGNDGTQVCFLGADGSGSTCLPLSSPGEPSGYDYPSPLSTNYRQPIAYLDLQAIDGSTKLAPNFALNEFAQASKGRYAVVQPHAVARMQQIRDALGSVSINSGYRSPGYNAGIAGSATSSRHMFGDGFDFKANGVSLTTAENKCGNVGGFLVEYTSHVHCDWRNTPVDPLFYGSVAVAPDELDLAQAAFGGELVHGDEGWSAPAVGFDEGEPLRRWTAWDRDGAIVASAIGATFVAPAATARIEVLIGGVVRRSVDLE
;
A
#
# COMPACT_ATOMS: atom_id res chain seq x y z
N MET A 1 -66.14 9.95 -20.46
CA MET A 1 -65.13 9.28 -21.32
C MET A 1 -65.37 7.79 -21.16
N LEU A 2 -66.06 7.15 -22.11
CA LEU A 2 -65.48 6.14 -23.03
C LEU A 2 -64.82 5.01 -22.19
N GLY A 3 -65.49 3.88 -21.89
CA GLY A 3 -65.75 2.75 -22.80
C GLY A 3 -64.47 1.89 -22.93
N CYS A 4 -64.41 0.56 -22.95
CA CYS A 4 -65.34 -0.55 -23.07
C CYS A 4 -64.56 -1.85 -22.74
N SER A 5 -65.30 -2.95 -22.53
CA SER A 5 -64.86 -4.34 -22.33
C SER A 5 -63.99 -4.92 -23.47
N ALA A 6 -63.20 -5.96 -23.17
CA ALA A 6 -63.37 -7.31 -23.71
C ALA A 6 -62.19 -8.24 -23.37
N GLU A 7 -62.54 -9.52 -23.19
CA GLU A 7 -61.74 -10.69 -22.87
C GLU A 7 -60.73 -11.06 -23.97
N HIS A 8 -59.65 -11.77 -23.60
CA HIS A 8 -59.33 -13.03 -24.26
C HIS A 8 -58.44 -13.94 -23.40
N GLU A 9 -58.98 -15.12 -23.13
CA GLU A 9 -58.29 -16.31 -22.62
C GLU A 9 -57.19 -16.80 -23.57
N GLY A 10 -56.17 -17.45 -23.00
CA GLY A 10 -55.15 -18.17 -23.77
C GLY A 10 -54.15 -18.90 -22.88
N ALA A 11 -54.62 -19.92 -22.16
CA ALA A 11 -53.77 -20.90 -21.49
C ALA A 11 -52.93 -21.70 -22.51
N ARG A 12 -51.65 -21.93 -22.21
CA ARG A 12 -51.06 -23.27 -22.44
C ARG A 12 -49.87 -23.55 -21.53
N GLU A 13 -50.12 -24.58 -20.74
CA GLU A 13 -49.22 -25.40 -19.93
C GLU A 13 -48.06 -26.07 -20.70
N GLN A 14 -47.03 -26.37 -19.89
CA GLN A 14 -46.15 -27.54 -19.90
C GLN A 14 -44.92 -27.59 -20.82
N GLY A 15 -43.76 -27.59 -20.16
CA GLY A 15 -42.75 -28.64 -20.37
C GLY A 15 -41.33 -28.14 -20.67
N GLY A 16 -40.38 -28.47 -19.80
CA GLY A 16 -38.94 -28.40 -20.07
C GLY A 16 -38.17 -27.67 -18.97
N ASP A 17 -38.03 -28.25 -17.79
CA ASP A 17 -36.88 -29.08 -17.41
C ASP A 17 -35.78 -28.24 -16.74
N ALA A 18 -35.13 -28.85 -15.76
CA ALA A 18 -34.22 -28.24 -14.81
C ALA A 18 -33.10 -27.44 -15.49
N GLY A 19 -33.16 -26.12 -15.33
CA GLY A 19 -32.04 -25.19 -15.57
C GLY A 19 -31.39 -24.85 -14.25
N ASN A 20 -30.55 -25.77 -13.81
CA ASN A 20 -29.64 -25.69 -12.67
C ASN A 20 -28.97 -24.29 -12.59
N TRP A 21 -29.06 -23.60 -11.46
CA TRP A 21 -28.08 -22.55 -11.12
C TRP A 21 -26.78 -23.27 -10.76
N GLN A 22 -26.10 -23.81 -11.77
CA GLN A 22 -24.82 -24.47 -11.61
C GLN A 22 -23.72 -23.47 -11.95
N ASP A 23 -22.95 -23.14 -10.92
CA ASP A 23 -21.52 -22.91 -10.95
C ASP A 23 -20.99 -21.84 -11.92
N ASP A 24 -21.07 -20.57 -11.51
CA ASP A 24 -19.98 -19.60 -11.76
C ASP A 24 -19.03 -19.57 -10.55
N ASP A 25 -18.86 -20.71 -9.88
CA ASP A 25 -17.96 -20.86 -8.75
C ASP A 25 -16.53 -20.70 -9.25
N ARG A 26 -15.91 -19.54 -8.98
CA ARG A 26 -14.47 -19.27 -9.17
C ARG A 26 -13.54 -20.18 -8.35
N GLY A 27 -13.99 -21.40 -8.02
CA GLY A 27 -13.31 -22.30 -7.10
C GLY A 27 -13.67 -22.09 -5.63
N ALA A 28 -14.65 -21.24 -5.31
CA ALA A 28 -15.12 -21.06 -3.93
C ALA A 28 -15.82 -22.33 -3.42
N GLY A 29 -15.58 -22.71 -2.16
CA GLY A 29 -16.14 -23.92 -1.56
C GLY A 29 -17.59 -23.76 -1.10
N ALA A 30 -18.02 -24.64 -0.19
CA ALA A 30 -19.41 -24.69 0.24
C ALA A 30 -19.85 -23.40 0.95
N SER A 31 -21.13 -23.03 0.82
CA SER A 31 -21.68 -21.90 1.59
C SER A 31 -21.91 -22.28 3.04
N LEU A 32 -21.52 -21.39 3.95
CA LEU A 32 -21.82 -21.46 5.39
C LEU A 32 -23.11 -20.70 5.75
N GLY A 33 -23.78 -20.08 4.77
CA GLY A 33 -24.99 -19.29 4.94
C GLY A 33 -24.74 -17.78 4.99
N THR A 34 -25.74 -17.04 5.46
CA THR A 34 -25.71 -15.58 5.60
C THR A 34 -25.28 -15.21 7.02
N PHE A 35 -24.35 -14.27 7.12
CA PHE A 35 -23.81 -13.77 8.38
C PHE A 35 -24.20 -12.30 8.57
N GLU A 36 -24.41 -11.89 9.82
CA GLU A 36 -24.41 -10.46 10.19
C GLU A 36 -23.03 -9.87 9.85
N PHE A 37 -23.01 -8.64 9.32
CA PHE A 37 -21.80 -8.00 8.84
C PHE A 37 -21.62 -6.62 9.47
N THR A 38 -20.59 -6.49 10.31
CA THR A 38 -20.21 -5.23 10.95
C THR A 38 -18.78 -4.85 10.56
N TYR A 39 -18.30 -3.70 11.04
CA TYR A 39 -16.97 -3.17 10.70
C TYR A 39 -16.24 -2.68 11.95
N TYR A 40 -14.92 -2.86 11.98
CA TYR A 40 -14.04 -2.32 13.02
C TYR A 40 -12.75 -1.73 12.45
N TRP A 41 -12.07 -0.89 13.23
CA TRP A 41 -10.89 -0.13 12.80
C TRP A 41 -9.92 0.15 13.95
N VAL A 42 -8.71 0.62 13.62
CA VAL A 42 -7.75 1.09 14.62
C VAL A 42 -8.18 2.44 15.17
N ALA A 43 -8.34 2.54 16.49
CA ALA A 43 -8.64 3.81 17.15
C ALA A 43 -7.48 4.81 16.95
N SER A 44 -7.76 6.06 16.58
CA SER A 44 -6.75 7.12 16.50
C SER A 44 -6.87 8.07 17.68
N GLU A 45 -5.81 8.21 18.48
CA GLU A 45 -5.82 9.14 19.62
C GLU A 45 -6.02 10.59 19.19
N ALA A 46 -5.53 10.96 18.00
CA ALA A 46 -5.69 12.28 17.42
C ALA A 46 -7.16 12.70 17.22
N SER A 47 -8.08 11.75 17.11
CA SER A 47 -9.52 12.01 16.98
C SER A 47 -10.22 12.39 18.27
N TYR A 48 -9.53 12.31 19.41
CA TYR A 48 -10.10 12.61 20.73
C TYR A 48 -9.51 13.90 21.29
N ALA A 49 -10.36 14.76 21.85
CA ALA A 49 -9.94 15.98 22.52
C ALA A 49 -9.52 15.72 23.99
N GLY A 50 -8.81 16.69 24.58
CA GLY A 50 -8.42 16.66 25.99
C GLY A 50 -6.93 16.40 26.23
N SER A 51 -6.52 16.47 27.49
CA SER A 51 -5.14 16.28 27.93
C SER A 51 -4.77 14.81 28.08
N LEU A 52 -3.48 14.52 27.93
CA LEU A 52 -2.88 13.21 28.22
C LEU A 52 -2.87 12.99 29.73
N ASN A 53 -3.82 12.21 30.25
CA ASN A 53 -4.04 12.06 31.69
C ASN A 53 -4.32 10.61 32.12
N THR A 54 -4.35 9.68 31.17
CA THR A 54 -4.77 8.30 31.41
C THR A 54 -3.61 7.36 31.11
N SER A 55 -3.05 6.74 32.15
CA SER A 55 -1.96 5.76 32.00
C SER A 55 -2.45 4.45 31.39
N VAL A 56 -1.67 3.93 30.44
CA VAL A 56 -1.80 2.59 29.84
C VAL A 56 -0.70 1.70 30.40
N TYR A 57 -1.04 0.45 30.73
CA TYR A 57 -0.12 -0.50 31.33
C TYR A 57 0.03 -1.76 30.48
N ASN A 58 1.22 -2.37 30.53
CA ASN A 58 1.43 -3.74 30.08
C ASN A 58 1.15 -4.75 31.20
N THR A 59 1.19 -6.05 30.88
CA THR A 59 0.91 -7.14 31.82
C THR A 59 1.88 -7.22 33.00
N SER A 60 3.04 -6.57 32.92
CA SER A 60 3.99 -6.43 34.03
C SER A 60 3.69 -5.21 34.92
N CYS A 61 2.58 -4.52 34.69
CA CYS A 61 2.19 -3.27 35.34
C CYS A 61 3.17 -2.11 35.16
N THR A 62 3.98 -2.17 34.11
CA THR A 62 4.79 -1.04 33.66
C THR A 62 3.89 -0.11 32.84
N LYS A 63 3.95 1.20 33.14
CA LYS A 63 3.26 2.21 32.35
C LYS A 63 3.98 2.35 31.00
N ILE A 64 3.28 2.07 29.91
CA ILE A 64 3.83 2.11 28.54
C ILE A 64 3.43 3.38 27.77
N ALA A 65 2.29 3.99 28.11
CA ALA A 65 1.86 5.25 27.50
C ALA A 65 1.04 6.10 28.49
N THR A 66 0.90 7.39 28.21
CA THR A 66 -0.08 8.28 28.85
C THR A 66 -0.92 8.92 27.76
N VAL A 67 -2.20 8.56 27.72
CA VAL A 67 -3.12 8.88 26.63
C VAL A 67 -4.31 9.72 27.10
N ARG A 68 -5.11 10.21 26.16
CA ARG A 68 -6.40 10.87 26.44
C ARG A 68 -7.42 9.88 27.01
N SER A 69 -8.17 10.28 28.04
CA SER A 69 -9.17 9.39 28.67
C SER A 69 -10.23 8.86 27.70
N ALA A 70 -10.67 9.67 26.73
CA ALA A 70 -11.67 9.24 25.74
C ALA A 70 -11.07 8.22 24.75
N PHE A 71 -9.81 8.41 24.35
CA PHE A 71 -9.08 7.43 23.55
C PHE A 71 -8.87 6.13 24.31
N TRP A 72 -8.57 6.15 25.61
CA TRP A 72 -8.42 4.94 26.40
C TRP A 72 -9.71 4.09 26.41
N SER A 73 -10.88 4.73 26.53
CA SER A 73 -12.17 4.04 26.45
C SER A 73 -12.41 3.41 25.06
N ALA A 74 -12.02 4.11 23.99
CA ALA A 74 -12.11 3.59 22.63
C ALA A 74 -11.12 2.45 22.39
N LEU A 75 -9.86 2.60 22.79
CA LEU A 75 -8.81 1.58 22.70
C LEU A 75 -9.23 0.27 23.40
N LYS A 76 -9.96 0.36 24.52
CA LYS A 76 -10.54 -0.82 25.18
C LYS A 76 -11.63 -1.51 24.34
N LEU A 77 -12.41 -0.74 23.58
CA LEU A 77 -13.52 -1.24 22.78
C LEU A 77 -13.05 -1.80 21.43
N GLU A 78 -12.22 -1.04 20.72
CA GLU A 78 -11.72 -1.38 19.37
C GLU A 78 -10.59 -2.41 19.38
N GLY A 79 -10.00 -2.69 20.55
CA GLY A 79 -8.90 -3.66 20.70
C GLY A 79 -7.52 -3.12 20.30
N THR A 80 -7.44 -2.29 19.26
CA THR A 80 -6.18 -1.70 18.77
C THR A 80 -6.30 -0.19 18.61
N GLY A 81 -5.23 0.55 18.94
CA GLY A 81 -5.22 1.99 18.76
C GLY A 81 -3.83 2.59 18.63
N ARG A 82 -3.74 3.65 17.83
CA ARG A 82 -2.53 4.40 17.54
C ARG A 82 -2.51 5.70 18.32
N THR A 83 -1.44 5.91 19.09
CA THR A 83 -1.23 7.10 19.91
C THR A 83 -0.79 8.29 19.06
N ILE A 84 -0.81 9.51 19.62
CA ILE A 84 -0.27 10.70 18.94
C ILE A 84 1.25 10.65 18.73
N SER A 85 1.96 9.81 19.47
CA SER A 85 3.39 9.52 19.30
C SER A 85 3.64 8.32 18.39
N ASP A 86 2.61 7.92 17.62
CA ASP A 86 2.64 6.85 16.63
C ASP A 86 2.88 5.43 17.16
N GLN A 87 2.82 5.24 18.49
CA GLN A 87 2.86 3.90 19.09
C GLN A 87 1.54 3.17 18.82
N LEU A 88 1.62 1.92 18.35
CA LEU A 88 0.48 1.05 18.14
C LEU A 88 0.28 0.14 19.36
N LEU A 89 -0.85 0.31 20.03
CA LEU A 89 -1.20 -0.40 21.26
C LEU A 89 -2.28 -1.45 20.97
N ASN A 90 -2.02 -2.70 21.34
CA ASN A 90 -2.95 -3.83 21.14
C ASN A 90 -3.42 -4.40 22.48
N TYR A 91 -4.71 -4.69 22.57
CA TYR A 91 -5.34 -5.29 23.73
C TYR A 91 -4.73 -6.65 24.03
N VAL A 92 -4.48 -6.92 25.32
CA VAL A 92 -4.01 -8.22 25.80
C VAL A 92 -5.08 -8.92 26.63
N GLY A 93 -5.75 -8.17 27.50
CA GLY A 93 -6.70 -8.76 28.44
C GLY A 93 -6.83 -7.99 29.75
N SER A 94 -7.72 -8.47 30.59
CA SER A 94 -7.82 -8.01 31.98
C SER A 94 -6.51 -8.29 32.73
N CYS A 95 -6.07 -7.34 33.55
CA CYS A 95 -4.85 -7.46 34.36
C CYS A 95 -5.02 -6.84 35.76
N GLY A 96 -4.13 -7.20 36.69
CA GLY A 96 -4.14 -6.73 38.07
C GLY A 96 -3.47 -5.37 38.30
N CYS A 97 -3.24 -4.59 37.25
CA CYS A 97 -2.52 -3.32 37.33
C CYS A 97 -3.43 -2.18 37.84
N ALA A 98 -2.85 -1.01 38.10
CA ALA A 98 -3.58 0.17 38.58
C ALA A 98 -4.74 0.58 37.66
N ARG A 99 -4.69 0.19 36.38
CA ARG A 99 -5.78 0.28 35.42
C ARG A 99 -5.77 -0.96 34.52
N SER A 100 -6.96 -1.50 34.25
CA SER A 100 -7.23 -2.69 33.44
C SER A 100 -8.27 -2.33 32.37
N PRO A 101 -8.19 -2.86 31.13
CA PRO A 101 -7.27 -3.92 30.65
C PRO A 101 -5.84 -3.45 30.42
N CYS A 102 -4.94 -4.41 30.19
CA CYS A 102 -3.56 -4.19 29.79
C CYS A 102 -3.38 -4.32 28.28
N PHE A 103 -2.32 -3.68 27.79
CA PHE A 103 -1.98 -3.56 26.38
C PHE A 103 -0.51 -3.90 26.15
N LYS A 104 -0.17 -4.22 24.91
CA LYS A 104 1.22 -4.30 24.44
C LYS A 104 1.44 -3.31 23.31
N GLU A 105 2.65 -2.81 23.21
CA GLU A 105 3.10 -2.08 22.02
C GLU A 105 3.46 -3.11 20.95
N LEU A 106 3.04 -2.86 19.72
CA LEU A 106 3.38 -3.67 18.56
C LEU A 106 4.52 -3.02 17.78
N GLY A 107 5.36 -3.86 17.17
CA GLY A 107 6.39 -3.43 16.24
C GLY A 107 5.85 -3.29 14.82
N ASP A 108 6.75 -2.92 13.90
CA ASP A 108 6.41 -2.64 12.51
C ASP A 108 6.00 -3.89 11.72
N ASP A 109 6.23 -5.09 12.27
CA ASP A 109 5.76 -6.36 11.72
C ASP A 109 4.23 -6.51 11.76
N LYS A 110 3.53 -5.69 12.56
CA LYS A 110 2.07 -5.69 12.70
C LYS A 110 1.50 -4.26 12.66
N PRO A 111 1.58 -3.58 11.51
CA PRO A 111 1.30 -2.15 11.41
C PRO A 111 -0.16 -1.76 11.67
N TRP A 112 -1.07 -2.74 11.68
CA TRP A 112 -2.51 -2.51 11.86
C TRP A 112 -3.11 -3.19 13.09
N GLY A 113 -2.32 -3.99 13.81
CA GLY A 113 -2.80 -4.73 14.97
C GLY A 113 -2.45 -6.21 14.90
N GLU A 114 -2.65 -6.86 16.03
CA GLU A 114 -2.48 -8.30 16.20
C GLU A 114 -3.81 -8.91 16.62
N GLY A 115 -4.33 -9.82 15.80
CA GLY A 115 -5.52 -10.60 16.08
C GLY A 115 -5.22 -11.89 16.84
N VAL A 116 -6.03 -12.91 16.62
CA VAL A 116 -5.86 -14.22 17.27
C VAL A 116 -4.65 -14.95 16.70
N GLN A 117 -4.06 -15.83 17.52
CA GLN A 117 -2.86 -16.61 17.15
C GLN A 117 -1.68 -15.74 16.66
N SER A 118 -1.60 -14.50 17.12
CA SER A 118 -0.58 -13.52 16.74
C SER A 118 -0.54 -13.16 15.25
N ARG A 119 -1.66 -13.34 14.54
CA ARG A 119 -1.79 -12.93 13.14
C ARG A 119 -1.77 -11.41 13.04
N ALA A 120 -1.03 -10.88 12.07
CA ALA A 120 -1.10 -9.48 11.71
C ALA A 120 -2.48 -9.20 11.08
N LEU A 121 -3.13 -8.13 11.52
CA LEU A 121 -4.35 -7.66 10.89
C LEU A 121 -4.00 -6.92 9.60
N GLU A 122 -4.81 -7.12 8.58
CA GLU A 122 -4.70 -6.43 7.29
C GLU A 122 -6.04 -5.79 6.93
N PRO A 123 -6.07 -4.47 6.69
CA PRO A 123 -7.27 -3.78 6.24
C PRO A 123 -7.85 -4.47 5.00
N PHE A 124 -9.16 -4.69 5.05
CA PHE A 124 -9.97 -5.35 4.04
C PHE A 124 -9.63 -6.81 3.77
N ARG A 125 -8.75 -7.43 4.56
CA ARG A 125 -8.46 -8.86 4.46
C ARG A 125 -8.79 -9.61 5.73
N SER A 126 -8.63 -8.98 6.89
CA SER A 126 -8.90 -9.61 8.17
C SER A 126 -10.37 -9.50 8.56
N ILE A 127 -10.93 -10.61 9.06
CA ILE A 127 -12.24 -10.65 9.70
C ILE A 127 -12.13 -11.20 11.12
N ALA A 128 -12.95 -10.64 12.02
CA ALA A 128 -13.24 -11.23 13.31
C ALA A 128 -14.41 -12.22 13.17
N VAL A 129 -14.28 -13.39 13.79
CA VAL A 129 -15.27 -14.47 13.68
C VAL A 129 -15.51 -15.16 15.03
N ASP A 130 -16.63 -15.88 15.11
CA ASP A 130 -16.79 -16.96 16.08
C ASP A 130 -16.02 -18.20 15.60
N LYS A 131 -15.03 -18.62 16.39
CA LYS A 131 -14.17 -19.77 16.08
C LYS A 131 -14.91 -21.10 15.99
N ASP A 132 -16.06 -21.21 16.64
CA ASP A 132 -16.84 -22.45 16.67
C ASP A 132 -17.71 -22.58 15.41
N VAL A 133 -17.86 -21.49 14.65
CA VAL A 133 -18.50 -21.45 13.32
C VAL A 133 -17.45 -21.42 12.19
N ILE A 134 -16.45 -20.52 12.28
CA ILE A 134 -15.36 -20.40 11.31
C ILE A 134 -14.02 -20.55 12.05
N PRO A 135 -13.27 -21.64 11.84
CA PRO A 135 -11.97 -21.82 12.48
C PRO A 135 -11.00 -20.68 12.12
N TYR A 136 -10.25 -20.20 13.12
CA TYR A 136 -9.21 -19.20 12.87
C TYR A 136 -8.17 -19.67 11.85
N GLY A 137 -7.74 -18.75 10.99
CA GLY A 137 -6.84 -19.02 9.88
C GLY A 137 -7.52 -19.53 8.61
N SER A 138 -8.84 -19.73 8.63
CA SER A 138 -9.58 -20.10 7.43
C SER A 138 -9.67 -18.92 6.46
N TRP A 139 -9.38 -19.19 5.20
CA TRP A 139 -9.73 -18.29 4.11
C TRP A 139 -11.19 -18.51 3.72
N MET A 140 -11.93 -17.41 3.64
CA MET A 140 -13.34 -17.36 3.29
C MET A 140 -13.51 -16.52 2.04
N TYR A 141 -14.55 -16.84 1.28
CA TYR A 141 -14.98 -16.06 0.14
C TYR A 141 -16.32 -15.40 0.46
N ILE A 142 -16.37 -14.08 0.29
CA ILE A 142 -17.57 -13.24 0.45
C ILE A 142 -17.88 -12.63 -0.93
N PRO A 143 -18.89 -13.17 -1.65
CA PRO A 143 -19.25 -12.69 -2.98
C PRO A 143 -19.60 -11.20 -3.03
N GLU A 144 -20.20 -10.67 -1.97
CA GLU A 144 -20.62 -9.26 -1.88
C GLU A 144 -19.44 -8.28 -1.77
N LEU A 145 -18.23 -8.76 -1.48
CA LEU A 145 -17.02 -7.94 -1.51
C LEU A 145 -16.22 -8.12 -2.81
N ASP A 146 -16.56 -9.09 -3.65
CA ASP A 146 -15.82 -9.38 -4.87
C ASP A 146 -16.20 -8.40 -6.00
N GLY A 147 -15.19 -7.73 -6.54
CA GLY A 147 -15.34 -6.64 -7.50
C GLY A 147 -15.56 -5.27 -6.86
N GLU A 148 -15.71 -5.19 -5.54
CA GLU A 148 -15.95 -3.94 -4.84
C GLU A 148 -14.67 -3.14 -4.58
N THR A 149 -14.74 -1.82 -4.71
CA THR A 149 -13.58 -0.94 -4.50
C THR A 149 -13.44 -0.58 -3.02
N MET A 150 -12.42 -1.11 -2.36
CA MET A 150 -12.15 -0.86 -0.94
C MET A 150 -11.43 0.48 -0.74
N PRO A 151 -11.93 1.41 0.09
CA PRO A 151 -11.32 2.71 0.31
C PRO A 151 -9.87 2.63 0.80
N GLY A 152 -9.04 3.56 0.34
CA GLY A 152 -7.65 3.65 0.78
C GLY A 152 -6.97 4.80 0.05
N GLU A 153 -5.74 5.12 0.44
CA GLU A 153 -4.94 6.09 -0.31
C GLU A 153 -4.93 5.69 -1.80
N GLY A 154 -5.44 6.58 -2.65
CA GLY A 154 -5.41 6.42 -4.11
C GLY A 154 -6.69 5.95 -4.77
N GLY A 155 -7.78 5.85 -4.01
CA GLY A 155 -9.07 5.37 -4.50
C GLY A 155 -9.29 3.88 -4.25
N GLY A 156 -8.39 3.23 -3.49
CA GLY A 156 -8.60 1.86 -3.04
C GLY A 156 -7.96 0.74 -3.85
N PHE A 157 -8.37 -0.49 -3.57
CA PHE A 157 -8.15 -1.66 -4.44
C PHE A 157 -9.48 -2.38 -4.68
N VAL A 158 -9.59 -3.10 -5.81
CA VAL A 158 -10.75 -3.95 -6.09
C VAL A 158 -10.57 -5.24 -5.31
N HIS A 159 -11.49 -5.51 -4.39
CA HIS A 159 -11.46 -6.68 -3.54
C HIS A 159 -11.92 -7.92 -4.32
N ASP A 160 -11.30 -9.06 -4.05
CA ASP A 160 -11.49 -10.33 -4.80
C ASP A 160 -12.42 -11.31 -4.07
N GLY A 161 -13.11 -10.80 -3.04
CA GLY A 161 -13.99 -11.57 -2.15
C GLY A 161 -13.26 -12.32 -1.04
N CYS A 162 -11.93 -12.42 -1.05
CA CYS A 162 -11.20 -13.27 -0.13
C CYS A 162 -10.79 -12.57 1.17
N VAL A 163 -11.17 -13.19 2.29
CA VAL A 163 -10.88 -12.70 3.64
C VAL A 163 -10.36 -13.83 4.54
N LEU A 164 -9.55 -13.47 5.53
CA LEU A 164 -8.93 -14.37 6.49
C LEU A 164 -9.57 -14.21 7.87
N ALA A 165 -9.98 -15.33 8.46
CA ALA A 165 -10.38 -15.44 9.87
C ALA A 165 -9.18 -15.19 10.80
N ALA A 166 -8.81 -13.92 10.97
CA ALA A 166 -7.59 -13.50 11.65
C ALA A 166 -7.84 -12.93 13.05
N ASP A 167 -9.09 -12.67 13.43
CA ASP A 167 -9.41 -11.97 14.66
C ASP A 167 -10.65 -12.52 15.39
N THR A 168 -10.97 -11.94 16.55
CA THR A 168 -12.16 -12.26 17.33
C THR A 168 -12.65 -11.07 18.14
N GLY A 169 -13.90 -11.10 18.59
CA GLY A 169 -14.47 -10.06 19.44
C GLY A 169 -15.52 -10.64 20.37
N SER A 170 -15.71 -10.02 21.54
CA SER A 170 -16.67 -10.54 22.54
C SER A 170 -18.13 -10.47 22.08
N ALA A 171 -18.43 -9.64 21.09
CA ALA A 171 -19.75 -9.52 20.49
C ALA A 171 -19.94 -10.45 19.26
N ILE A 172 -18.86 -11.01 18.73
CA ILE A 172 -18.88 -11.79 17.49
C ILE A 172 -19.16 -13.25 17.86
N ASN A 173 -20.43 -13.64 17.81
CA ASN A 173 -20.91 -14.97 18.17
C ASN A 173 -21.80 -15.52 17.05
N ASP A 174 -21.82 -16.83 16.88
CA ASP A 174 -22.60 -17.52 15.85
C ASP A 174 -22.27 -17.00 14.42
N GLN A 175 -23.28 -16.75 13.59
CA GLN A 175 -23.12 -16.27 12.21
C GLN A 175 -22.93 -14.75 12.15
N HIS A 176 -21.83 -14.26 12.70
CA HIS A 176 -21.45 -12.84 12.70
C HIS A 176 -19.99 -12.69 12.24
N ILE A 177 -19.75 -11.78 11.28
CA ILE A 177 -18.44 -11.32 10.84
C ILE A 177 -18.26 -9.83 11.16
N ASP A 178 -17.11 -9.48 11.72
CA ASP A 178 -16.64 -8.09 11.80
C ASP A 178 -15.51 -7.86 10.81
N PHE A 179 -15.68 -6.95 9.85
CA PHE A 179 -14.74 -6.70 8.78
C PHE A 179 -13.76 -5.58 9.13
N PHE A 180 -12.47 -5.90 9.12
CA PHE A 180 -11.45 -4.94 9.51
C PHE A 180 -11.16 -3.95 8.38
N VAL A 181 -11.46 -2.67 8.58
CA VAL A 181 -11.27 -1.63 7.53
C VAL A 181 -10.03 -0.77 7.75
N GLY A 182 -9.23 -1.07 8.78
CA GLY A 182 -8.03 -0.33 9.15
C GLY A 182 -8.30 1.03 9.81
N LEU A 183 -9.05 1.91 9.14
CA LEU A 183 -9.30 3.29 9.59
C LEU A 183 -10.80 3.66 9.52
N LYS A 184 -11.25 4.50 10.46
CA LYS A 184 -12.64 4.99 10.49
C LYS A 184 -13.10 5.70 9.21
N PRO A 185 -12.28 6.53 8.53
CA PRO A 185 -12.67 7.09 7.24
C PRO A 185 -12.96 6.04 6.17
N ASN A 186 -12.29 4.88 6.21
CA ASN A 186 -12.56 3.78 5.27
C ASN A 186 -13.94 3.17 5.54
N TYR A 187 -14.31 3.00 6.81
CA TYR A 187 -15.66 2.57 7.18
C TYR A 187 -16.73 3.54 6.65
N LEU A 188 -16.54 4.85 6.85
CA LEU A 188 -17.49 5.86 6.37
C LEU A 188 -17.65 5.83 4.85
N ALA A 189 -16.55 5.62 4.12
CA ALA A 189 -16.61 5.51 2.67
C ALA A 189 -17.28 4.20 2.21
N LEU A 190 -17.05 3.07 2.90
CA LEU A 190 -17.68 1.78 2.56
C LEU A 190 -19.17 1.76 2.85
N ILE A 191 -19.60 2.31 3.98
CA ILE A 191 -21.02 2.24 4.36
C ILE A 191 -21.88 3.11 3.45
N ASP A 192 -21.35 4.25 2.97
CA ASP A 192 -22.04 5.12 2.02
C ASP A 192 -22.18 4.46 0.63
N GLU A 193 -21.22 3.61 0.23
CA GLU A 193 -21.20 2.95 -1.09
C GLU A 193 -21.94 1.60 -1.08
N LEU A 194 -21.60 0.70 -0.15
CA LEU A 194 -22.06 -0.69 -0.14
C LEU A 194 -23.23 -0.94 0.81
N GLY A 195 -23.27 -0.25 1.95
CA GLY A 195 -24.35 -0.38 2.93
C GLY A 195 -24.61 -1.81 3.45
N LEU A 196 -23.61 -2.70 3.42
CA LEU A 196 -23.79 -4.11 3.78
C LEU A 196 -23.98 -4.26 5.29
N GLU A 197 -25.11 -4.83 5.69
CA GLU A 197 -25.43 -5.25 7.06
C GLU A 197 -25.40 -6.79 7.22
N SER A 198 -25.35 -7.51 6.11
CA SER A 198 -25.26 -8.97 6.06
C SER A 198 -24.57 -9.43 4.78
N VAL A 199 -23.85 -10.55 4.83
CA VAL A 199 -23.12 -11.11 3.68
C VAL A 199 -23.25 -12.62 3.59
N THR A 200 -23.09 -13.16 2.40
CA THR A 200 -22.99 -14.60 2.16
C THR A 200 -21.57 -15.05 2.40
N VAL A 201 -21.38 -16.08 3.22
CA VAL A 201 -20.06 -16.61 3.52
C VAL A 201 -19.90 -17.99 2.89
N ARG A 202 -18.78 -18.19 2.20
CA ARG A 202 -18.40 -19.46 1.59
C ARG A 202 -16.99 -19.84 2.02
N GLU A 203 -16.72 -21.13 2.09
CA GLU A 203 -15.34 -21.62 2.21
C GLU A 203 -14.51 -21.05 1.06
N GLY A 204 -13.26 -20.67 1.32
CA GLY A 204 -12.40 -20.05 0.33
C GLY A 204 -12.11 -20.94 -0.90
N GLY A 205 -12.07 -22.26 -0.71
CA GLY A 205 -11.78 -23.21 -1.78
C GLY A 205 -10.49 -22.88 -2.54
N THR A 206 -10.46 -23.10 -3.86
CA THR A 206 -9.35 -22.64 -4.72
C THR A 206 -9.43 -21.15 -5.06
N ALA A 207 -10.59 -20.51 -4.87
CA ALA A 207 -10.77 -19.07 -5.09
C ALA A 207 -9.90 -18.22 -4.16
N CYS A 208 -9.78 -18.63 -2.90
CA CYS A 208 -9.00 -17.94 -1.87
C CYS A 208 -7.80 -18.77 -1.46
N THR A 209 -6.90 -19.01 -2.41
CA THR A 209 -5.62 -19.69 -2.17
C THR A 209 -4.54 -18.67 -1.81
N ALA A 210 -4.48 -18.26 -0.55
CA ALA A 210 -3.21 -17.80 -0.01
C ALA A 210 -2.47 -19.03 0.52
N ALA A 211 -1.35 -19.37 -0.12
CA ALA A 211 -0.35 -20.19 0.54
C ALA A 211 -0.04 -19.52 1.89
N ALA A 212 -0.33 -20.24 2.99
CA ALA A 212 0.19 -19.86 4.29
C ALA A 212 1.72 -19.76 4.21
N PRO A 213 2.37 -18.83 4.93
CA PRO A 213 3.82 -18.82 4.99
C PRO A 213 4.29 -20.09 5.72
N GLY A 214 4.81 -21.05 4.95
CA GLY A 214 5.39 -22.31 5.42
C GLY A 214 4.49 -23.52 5.22
N GLY A 215 4.79 -24.34 4.22
CA GLY A 215 4.13 -25.61 3.97
C GLY A 215 4.46 -26.13 2.57
N ASP A 216 5.32 -27.13 2.54
CA ASP A 216 5.86 -27.79 1.36
C ASP A 216 4.78 -28.63 0.63
N ASP A 217 5.10 -28.95 -0.63
CA ASP A 217 4.54 -29.98 -1.52
C ASP A 217 3.25 -29.72 -2.34
N GLU A 218 3.53 -29.54 -3.64
CA GLU A 218 3.04 -30.27 -4.82
C GLU A 218 1.54 -30.60 -4.94
N GLY A 219 0.93 -29.97 -5.95
CA GLY A 219 -0.31 -30.38 -6.57
C GLY A 219 -0.61 -29.49 -7.78
N ASP A 220 -0.22 -29.97 -8.96
CA ASP A 220 -0.53 -29.42 -10.28
C ASP A 220 -2.06 -29.31 -10.50
N ASP A 221 -2.46 -28.35 -11.36
CA ASP A 221 -3.45 -28.53 -12.44
C ASP A 221 -4.00 -27.16 -12.93
N GLY A 222 -3.38 -26.63 -14.00
CA GLY A 222 -4.14 -26.01 -15.10
C GLY A 222 -4.26 -24.48 -15.15
N GLY A 223 -3.22 -23.82 -15.69
CA GLY A 223 -3.25 -22.43 -16.16
C GLY A 223 -2.37 -21.46 -15.38
N GLY A 224 -1.66 -21.96 -14.37
CA GLY A 224 -0.76 -21.19 -13.52
C GLY A 224 0.51 -20.78 -14.25
N ASN A 225 0.88 -19.53 -14.05
CA ASN A 225 2.25 -19.07 -14.24
C ASN A 225 3.20 -20.00 -13.45
N ASP A 226 3.92 -20.87 -14.15
CA ASP A 226 4.85 -21.89 -13.62
C ASP A 226 6.13 -21.31 -12.98
N GLY A 227 6.08 -20.03 -12.58
CA GLY A 227 7.22 -19.26 -12.15
C GLY A 227 8.10 -18.75 -13.30
N THR A 228 7.76 -19.04 -14.57
CA THR A 228 8.60 -18.64 -15.73
C THR A 228 8.11 -17.37 -16.43
N GLN A 229 7.01 -16.78 -16.01
CA GLN A 229 6.46 -15.55 -16.59
C GLN A 229 6.06 -14.57 -15.48
N VAL A 230 5.78 -13.32 -15.84
CA VAL A 230 5.23 -12.32 -14.94
C VAL A 230 4.11 -11.58 -15.66
N CYS A 231 2.98 -11.39 -14.98
CA CYS A 231 1.77 -10.88 -15.59
C CYS A 231 1.52 -9.42 -15.20
N PHE A 232 1.08 -8.64 -16.19
CA PHE A 232 0.74 -7.23 -16.06
C PHE A 232 -0.69 -6.99 -16.51
N LEU A 233 -1.24 -5.83 -16.15
CA LEU A 233 -2.59 -5.38 -16.52
C LEU A 233 -2.92 -5.57 -18.00
N GLY A 234 -1.95 -5.35 -18.89
CA GLY A 234 -2.14 -5.53 -20.32
C GLY A 234 -2.94 -4.41 -20.97
N ALA A 235 -3.21 -4.54 -22.28
CA ALA A 235 -3.94 -3.52 -23.03
C ALA A 235 -5.39 -3.31 -22.57
N ASP A 236 -6.02 -4.37 -22.06
CA ASP A 236 -7.42 -4.39 -21.62
C ASP A 236 -7.59 -4.18 -20.10
N GLY A 237 -6.49 -4.13 -19.34
CA GLY A 237 -6.51 -3.94 -17.90
C GLY A 237 -6.83 -5.21 -17.10
N SER A 238 -6.96 -6.37 -17.75
CA SER A 238 -7.40 -7.63 -17.13
C SER A 238 -6.34 -8.36 -16.31
N GLY A 239 -5.06 -7.98 -16.42
CA GLY A 239 -3.97 -8.71 -15.79
C GLY A 239 -3.44 -9.90 -16.59
N SER A 240 -3.90 -10.08 -17.83
CA SER A 240 -3.62 -11.27 -18.64
C SER A 240 -2.37 -11.17 -19.53
N THR A 241 -1.67 -10.03 -19.54
CA THR A 241 -0.45 -9.89 -20.35
C THR A 241 0.76 -10.43 -19.58
N CYS A 242 1.08 -11.70 -19.82
CA CYS A 242 2.21 -12.38 -19.19
C CYS A 242 3.44 -12.38 -20.10
N LEU A 243 4.58 -11.95 -19.54
CA LEU A 243 5.87 -11.88 -20.22
C LEU A 243 6.83 -12.93 -19.68
N PRO A 244 7.61 -13.61 -20.53
CA PRO A 244 8.56 -14.61 -20.08
C PRO A 244 9.71 -13.98 -19.29
N LEU A 245 10.09 -14.66 -18.23
CA LEU A 245 11.25 -14.38 -17.40
C LEU A 245 12.47 -15.16 -17.89
N SER A 246 13.63 -14.57 -17.68
CA SER A 246 14.94 -15.10 -17.99
C SER A 246 15.83 -15.03 -16.76
N SER A 247 16.56 -16.11 -16.48
CA SER A 247 17.56 -16.17 -15.40
C SER A 247 18.95 -16.33 -16.01
N PRO A 248 19.58 -15.23 -16.47
CA PRO A 248 20.89 -15.25 -17.15
C PRO A 248 22.07 -15.57 -16.23
N GLY A 249 21.84 -15.84 -14.93
CA GLY A 249 22.88 -15.98 -13.92
C GLY A 249 23.41 -14.60 -13.51
N GLU A 250 24.72 -14.39 -13.67
CA GLU A 250 25.40 -13.13 -13.36
C GLU A 250 25.81 -12.40 -14.65
N PRO A 251 24.87 -11.72 -15.34
CA PRO A 251 25.21 -10.99 -16.55
C PRO A 251 26.12 -9.80 -16.23
N SER A 252 27.14 -9.57 -17.07
CA SER A 252 28.07 -8.44 -16.93
C SER A 252 27.31 -7.11 -16.83
N GLY A 253 27.66 -6.28 -15.84
CA GLY A 253 27.04 -4.97 -15.61
C GLY A 253 25.73 -5.02 -14.82
N TYR A 254 25.41 -6.16 -14.19
CA TYR A 254 24.28 -6.33 -13.28
C TYR A 254 24.73 -6.59 -11.84
N ASP A 255 25.83 -6.00 -11.43
CA ASP A 255 26.35 -6.08 -10.08
C ASP A 255 25.49 -5.22 -9.14
N TYR A 256 24.44 -5.82 -8.55
CA TYR A 256 23.60 -5.14 -7.56
C TYR A 256 24.36 -4.91 -6.25
N PRO A 257 24.10 -3.80 -5.53
CA PRO A 257 24.68 -3.58 -4.21
C PRO A 257 24.18 -4.63 -3.21
N SER A 258 24.90 -4.76 -2.09
CA SER A 258 24.42 -5.59 -0.97
C SER A 258 23.02 -5.15 -0.52
N PRO A 259 22.12 -6.10 -0.20
CA PRO A 259 20.74 -5.79 0.13
C PRO A 259 20.65 -4.91 1.37
N LEU A 260 19.94 -3.79 1.26
CA LEU A 260 19.63 -2.90 2.39
C LEU A 260 18.41 -3.39 3.17
N SER A 261 17.48 -4.07 2.49
CA SER A 261 16.34 -4.76 3.07
C SER A 261 15.85 -5.84 2.09
N THR A 262 14.77 -6.53 2.44
CA THR A 262 14.10 -7.47 1.54
C THR A 262 13.78 -6.82 0.19
N ASN A 263 13.26 -5.58 0.15
CA ASN A 263 12.92 -4.90 -1.11
C ASN A 263 14.12 -4.33 -1.90
N TYR A 264 15.36 -4.47 -1.39
CA TYR A 264 16.60 -4.04 -2.05
C TYR A 264 17.51 -5.22 -2.40
N ARG A 265 16.97 -6.44 -2.44
CA ARG A 265 17.72 -7.64 -2.84
C ARG A 265 17.93 -7.71 -4.35
N GLN A 266 18.97 -8.44 -4.77
CA GLN A 266 19.25 -8.69 -6.19
C GLN A 266 18.11 -9.52 -6.82
N PRO A 267 17.65 -9.20 -8.04
CA PRO A 267 16.72 -10.05 -8.76
C PRO A 267 17.34 -11.39 -9.17
N ILE A 268 16.54 -12.45 -9.15
CA ILE A 268 16.87 -13.81 -9.61
C ILE A 268 16.36 -14.11 -11.02
N ALA A 269 15.47 -13.26 -11.54
CA ALA A 269 14.90 -13.36 -12.86
C ALA A 269 14.64 -11.96 -13.45
N TYR A 270 14.55 -11.88 -14.78
CA TYR A 270 14.45 -10.63 -15.53
C TYR A 270 13.61 -10.80 -16.79
N LEU A 271 13.06 -9.70 -17.30
CA LEU A 271 12.60 -9.58 -18.68
C LEU A 271 13.81 -9.43 -19.61
N ASP A 272 13.93 -10.26 -20.65
CA ASP A 272 14.91 -10.05 -21.73
C ASP A 272 14.33 -9.09 -22.78
N LEU A 273 14.73 -7.82 -22.73
CA LEU A 273 14.20 -6.77 -23.60
C LEU A 273 14.58 -6.94 -25.08
N GLN A 274 15.47 -7.87 -25.41
CA GLN A 274 15.74 -8.24 -26.82
C GLN A 274 14.82 -9.35 -27.33
N ALA A 275 14.20 -10.11 -26.41
CA ALA A 275 13.27 -11.19 -26.73
C ALA A 275 11.81 -10.76 -26.71
N ILE A 276 11.51 -9.61 -26.10
CA ILE A 276 10.15 -9.08 -25.92
C ILE A 276 9.97 -7.84 -26.80
N ASP A 277 8.83 -7.74 -27.48
CA ASP A 277 8.47 -6.54 -28.25
C ASP A 277 8.28 -5.35 -27.28
N GLY A 278 9.09 -4.31 -27.44
CA GLY A 278 8.99 -3.11 -26.62
C GLY A 278 7.64 -2.38 -26.72
N SER A 279 6.85 -2.63 -27.77
CA SER A 279 5.51 -2.08 -27.92
C SER A 279 4.42 -2.85 -27.15
N THR A 280 4.76 -3.99 -26.53
CA THR A 280 3.82 -4.76 -25.72
C THR A 280 3.28 -3.89 -24.58
N LYS A 281 1.94 -3.87 -24.46
CA LYS A 281 1.23 -3.11 -23.43
C LYS A 281 1.36 -3.81 -22.08
N LEU A 282 1.99 -3.16 -21.11
CA LEU A 282 1.99 -3.63 -19.71
C LEU A 282 0.75 -3.13 -18.96
N ALA A 283 0.19 -2.01 -19.39
CA ALA A 283 -1.09 -1.49 -18.90
C ALA A 283 -1.82 -0.79 -20.05
N PRO A 284 -3.12 -0.50 -19.94
CA PRO A 284 -3.89 0.07 -21.05
C PRO A 284 -3.20 1.27 -21.71
N ASN A 285 -2.66 2.15 -20.87
CA ASN A 285 -2.03 3.37 -21.30
C ASN A 285 -0.51 3.30 -21.42
N PHE A 286 0.15 2.19 -21.08
CA PHE A 286 1.63 2.09 -21.11
C PHE A 286 2.18 0.87 -21.85
N ALA A 287 3.21 1.09 -22.67
CA ALA A 287 4.01 0.03 -23.28
C ALA A 287 5.31 -0.24 -22.50
N LEU A 288 5.86 -1.45 -22.67
CA LEU A 288 7.11 -1.89 -22.02
C LEU A 288 8.26 -0.91 -22.24
N ASN A 289 8.42 -0.41 -23.47
CA ASN A 289 9.50 0.51 -23.84
C ASN A 289 9.42 1.89 -23.16
N GLU A 290 8.32 2.22 -22.49
CA GLU A 290 8.23 3.43 -21.67
C GLU A 290 8.93 3.22 -20.31
N PHE A 291 8.86 2.01 -19.77
CA PHE A 291 9.45 1.67 -18.48
C PHE A 291 10.86 1.12 -18.60
N ALA A 292 11.14 0.30 -19.61
CA ALA A 292 12.42 -0.39 -19.74
C ALA A 292 12.90 -0.39 -21.19
N GLN A 293 14.14 0.09 -21.40
CA GLN A 293 14.74 0.16 -22.73
C GLN A 293 16.04 -0.65 -22.78
N ALA A 294 16.22 -1.45 -23.83
CA ALA A 294 17.44 -2.27 -24.02
C ALA A 294 18.73 -1.44 -24.05
N SER A 295 18.65 -0.14 -24.39
CA SER A 295 19.77 0.81 -24.34
C SER A 295 20.24 1.14 -22.92
N LYS A 296 19.41 0.90 -21.90
CA LYS A 296 19.72 1.06 -20.46
C LYS A 296 20.05 -0.27 -19.77
N GLY A 297 20.09 -1.35 -20.54
CA GLY A 297 20.34 -2.72 -20.07
C GLY A 297 19.48 -3.72 -20.83
N ARG A 298 20.05 -4.85 -21.30
CA ARG A 298 19.31 -5.93 -21.95
C ARG A 298 18.24 -6.57 -21.06
N TYR A 299 18.57 -6.83 -19.80
CA TYR A 299 17.69 -7.47 -18.84
C TYR A 299 17.06 -6.41 -17.94
N ALA A 300 15.79 -6.56 -17.62
CA ALA A 300 15.08 -5.59 -16.79
C ALA A 300 14.17 -6.25 -15.77
N VAL A 301 13.97 -5.55 -14.65
CA VAL A 301 12.88 -5.83 -13.72
C VAL A 301 11.94 -4.64 -13.75
N VAL A 302 10.63 -4.92 -13.84
CA VAL A 302 9.58 -3.91 -13.86
C VAL A 302 8.45 -4.46 -13.01
N GLN A 303 8.14 -3.83 -11.88
CA GLN A 303 7.16 -4.34 -10.94
C GLN A 303 5.73 -4.21 -11.48
N PRO A 304 4.92 -5.29 -11.49
CA PRO A 304 3.51 -5.21 -11.90
C PRO A 304 2.71 -4.20 -11.06
N HIS A 305 2.95 -4.16 -9.74
CA HIS A 305 2.29 -3.20 -8.87
C HIS A 305 2.63 -1.76 -9.28
N ALA A 306 3.91 -1.44 -9.54
CA ALA A 306 4.35 -0.09 -9.88
C ALA A 306 3.78 0.35 -11.24
N VAL A 307 3.71 -0.57 -12.21
CA VAL A 307 3.03 -0.33 -13.51
C VAL A 307 1.54 -0.02 -13.32
N ALA A 308 0.85 -0.77 -12.46
CA ALA A 308 -0.55 -0.52 -12.15
C ALA A 308 -0.77 0.85 -11.49
N ARG A 309 0.15 1.29 -10.62
CA ARG A 309 0.09 2.63 -10.01
C ARG A 309 0.39 3.74 -11.02
N MET A 310 1.33 3.54 -11.94
CA MET A 310 1.56 4.46 -13.05
C MET A 310 0.36 4.56 -14.00
N GLN A 311 -0.34 3.44 -14.23
CA GLN A 311 -1.61 3.43 -14.96
C GLN A 311 -2.64 4.36 -14.28
N GLN A 312 -2.84 4.24 -12.96
CA GLN A 312 -3.71 5.15 -12.20
C GLN A 312 -3.28 6.63 -12.28
N ILE A 313 -1.98 6.89 -12.32
CA ILE A 313 -1.44 8.25 -12.51
C ILE A 313 -1.82 8.78 -13.90
N ARG A 314 -1.62 8.00 -14.97
CA ARG A 314 -1.94 8.43 -16.34
C ARG A 314 -3.45 8.53 -16.60
N ASP A 315 -4.26 7.69 -15.96
CA ASP A 315 -5.73 7.80 -16.02
C ASP A 315 -6.23 9.11 -15.39
N ALA A 316 -5.64 9.52 -14.27
CA ALA A 316 -6.06 10.73 -13.56
C ALA A 316 -5.49 12.02 -14.17
N LEU A 317 -4.23 12.00 -14.62
CA LEU A 317 -3.52 13.21 -15.06
C LEU A 317 -3.54 13.39 -16.59
N GLY A 318 -4.00 12.38 -17.34
CA GLY A 318 -3.94 12.38 -18.79
C GLY A 318 -2.52 12.15 -19.31
N SER A 319 -2.00 13.07 -20.13
CA SER A 319 -0.71 12.85 -20.79
C SER A 319 0.45 12.85 -19.78
N VAL A 320 1.02 11.68 -19.53
CA VAL A 320 2.20 11.47 -18.68
C VAL A 320 3.33 10.91 -19.54
N SER A 321 4.56 11.40 -19.37
CA SER A 321 5.75 10.87 -20.03
C SER A 321 6.69 10.30 -18.98
N ILE A 322 7.17 9.06 -19.17
CA ILE A 322 8.22 8.47 -18.34
C ILE A 322 9.56 8.93 -18.91
N ASN A 323 10.30 9.72 -18.14
CA ASN A 323 11.63 10.18 -18.51
C ASN A 323 12.66 9.09 -18.22
N SER A 324 12.50 8.42 -17.07
CA SER A 324 13.36 7.32 -16.64
C SER A 324 12.56 6.28 -15.91
N GLY A 325 12.74 5.01 -16.29
CA GLY A 325 12.21 3.86 -15.56
C GLY A 325 13.36 2.94 -15.17
N TYR A 326 13.28 1.66 -15.55
CA TYR A 326 14.32 0.69 -15.22
C TYR A 326 15.71 1.11 -15.75
N ARG A 327 16.72 0.94 -14.90
CA ARG A 327 18.14 1.14 -15.20
C ARG A 327 18.93 -0.08 -14.70
N SER A 328 19.73 -0.71 -15.57
CA SER A 328 20.67 -1.74 -15.09
C SER A 328 21.71 -1.12 -14.15
N PRO A 329 22.30 -1.90 -13.21
CA PRO A 329 23.34 -1.40 -12.31
C PRO A 329 24.50 -0.71 -13.05
N GLY A 330 24.99 -1.30 -14.14
CA GLY A 330 26.06 -0.73 -14.96
C GLY A 330 25.66 0.57 -15.67
N TYR A 331 24.40 0.70 -16.11
CA TYR A 331 23.90 1.95 -16.67
C TYR A 331 23.75 3.03 -15.59
N ASN A 332 23.19 2.68 -14.43
CA ASN A 332 23.02 3.59 -13.29
C ASN A 332 24.36 4.16 -12.83
N ALA A 333 25.39 3.33 -12.69
CA ALA A 333 26.75 3.75 -12.33
C ALA A 333 27.40 4.71 -13.36
N GLY A 334 26.92 4.72 -14.61
CA GLY A 334 27.36 5.65 -15.65
C GLY A 334 26.77 7.06 -15.53
N ILE A 335 25.78 7.25 -14.65
CA ILE A 335 25.09 8.53 -14.45
C ILE A 335 25.72 9.24 -13.26
N ALA A 336 26.25 10.45 -13.49
CA ALA A 336 26.90 11.22 -12.44
C ALA A 336 25.92 11.59 -11.31
N GLY A 337 26.28 11.25 -10.08
CA GLY A 337 25.48 11.57 -8.89
C GLY A 337 24.37 10.57 -8.57
N SER A 338 24.21 9.50 -9.36
CA SER A 338 23.19 8.49 -9.11
C SER A 338 23.42 7.74 -7.79
N ALA A 339 22.32 7.44 -7.09
CA ALA A 339 22.39 6.62 -5.90
C ALA A 339 22.79 5.18 -6.27
N THR A 340 23.65 4.59 -5.45
CA THR A 340 24.12 3.20 -5.61
C THR A 340 23.00 2.17 -5.45
N SER A 341 21.95 2.52 -4.72
CA SER A 341 20.78 1.68 -4.43
C SER A 341 19.50 2.33 -4.96
N SER A 342 19.55 2.97 -6.12
CA SER A 342 18.40 3.63 -6.74
C SER A 342 17.23 2.67 -7.00
N ARG A 343 16.00 3.10 -6.74
CA ARG A 343 14.77 2.30 -6.98
C ARG A 343 14.54 1.96 -8.45
N HIS A 344 15.14 2.72 -9.37
CA HIS A 344 15.12 2.38 -10.79
C HIS A 344 15.79 1.05 -11.10
N MET A 345 16.79 0.65 -10.31
CA MET A 345 17.45 -0.65 -10.45
C MET A 345 16.56 -1.80 -9.95
N PHE A 346 15.61 -1.51 -9.05
CA PHE A 346 14.71 -2.51 -8.45
C PHE A 346 13.33 -2.59 -9.14
N GLY A 347 13.14 -1.82 -10.21
CA GLY A 347 12.02 -1.94 -11.12
C GLY A 347 10.72 -1.26 -10.66
N ASP A 348 10.77 -0.48 -9.59
CA ASP A 348 9.64 0.28 -9.04
C ASP A 348 9.86 1.78 -9.01
N GLY A 349 11.04 2.31 -9.36
CA GLY A 349 11.28 3.75 -9.47
C GLY A 349 11.00 4.30 -10.86
N PHE A 350 10.17 5.35 -10.94
CA PHE A 350 9.88 6.07 -12.18
C PHE A 350 9.98 7.59 -12.03
N ASP A 351 10.75 8.20 -12.92
CA ASP A 351 10.78 9.63 -13.13
C ASP A 351 9.81 9.99 -14.24
N PHE A 352 8.79 10.77 -13.93
CA PHE A 352 7.76 11.13 -14.89
C PHE A 352 7.44 12.62 -14.91
N LYS A 353 6.81 13.03 -16.01
CA LYS A 353 6.26 14.38 -16.18
C LYS A 353 4.83 14.31 -16.69
N ALA A 354 3.92 15.00 -16.03
CA ALA A 354 2.55 15.17 -16.51
C ALA A 354 2.47 16.43 -17.40
N ASN A 355 2.16 16.25 -18.68
CA ASN A 355 2.16 17.31 -19.68
C ASN A 355 0.92 18.20 -19.52
N GLY A 356 1.13 19.50 -19.35
CA GLY A 356 0.04 20.46 -19.11
C GLY A 356 -0.52 20.44 -17.67
N VAL A 357 0.12 19.68 -16.78
CA VAL A 357 -0.24 19.58 -15.35
C VAL A 357 0.88 20.17 -14.50
N SER A 358 0.54 20.82 -13.38
CA SER A 358 1.54 21.38 -12.47
C SER A 358 2.35 20.29 -11.78
N LEU A 359 3.64 20.56 -11.46
CA LEU A 359 4.47 19.62 -10.70
C LEU A 359 3.80 19.23 -9.37
N THR A 360 3.30 20.20 -8.61
CA THR A 360 2.56 19.94 -7.36
C THR A 360 1.39 18.97 -7.54
N THR A 361 0.63 19.09 -8.63
CA THR A 361 -0.49 18.16 -8.91
C THR A 361 0.00 16.75 -9.21
N ALA A 362 1.11 16.62 -9.96
CA ALA A 362 1.73 15.34 -10.27
C ALA A 362 2.36 14.69 -9.01
N GLU A 363 3.03 15.50 -8.19
CA GLU A 363 3.60 15.13 -6.88
C GLU A 363 2.52 14.57 -5.95
N ASN A 364 1.43 15.32 -5.75
CA ASN A 364 0.30 14.87 -4.94
C ASN A 364 -0.30 13.57 -5.48
N LYS A 365 -0.36 13.37 -6.80
CA LYS A 365 -0.90 12.14 -7.36
C LYS A 365 0.01 10.94 -7.12
N CYS A 366 1.34 11.11 -7.14
CA CYS A 366 2.28 10.06 -6.74
C CYS A 366 2.01 9.60 -5.31
N GLY A 367 1.95 10.54 -4.35
CA GLY A 367 1.64 10.22 -2.95
C GLY A 367 0.27 9.55 -2.79
N ASN A 368 -0.75 10.05 -3.50
CA ASN A 368 -2.08 9.46 -3.45
C ASN A 368 -2.08 8.00 -3.91
N VAL A 369 -1.25 7.57 -4.86
CA VAL A 369 -1.20 6.16 -5.30
C VAL A 369 -0.23 5.30 -4.47
N GLY A 370 0.11 5.74 -3.25
CA GLY A 370 1.01 5.06 -2.32
C GLY A 370 2.49 5.12 -2.72
N GLY A 371 2.85 6.03 -3.63
CA GLY A 371 4.23 6.22 -4.06
C GLY A 371 5.03 7.05 -3.05
N PHE A 372 6.26 6.62 -2.79
CA PHE A 372 7.28 7.44 -2.15
C PHE A 372 7.69 8.55 -3.14
N LEU A 373 7.34 9.78 -2.79
CA LEU A 373 7.59 10.95 -3.62
C LEU A 373 8.97 11.52 -3.33
N VAL A 374 9.73 11.81 -4.40
CA VAL A 374 10.87 12.73 -4.34
C VAL A 374 10.65 13.88 -5.32
N GLU A 375 10.62 15.10 -4.80
CA GLU A 375 10.37 16.31 -5.58
C GLU A 375 11.64 16.80 -6.30
N TYR A 376 11.59 16.91 -7.63
CA TYR A 376 12.65 17.53 -8.42
C TYR A 376 12.13 18.77 -9.16
N THR A 377 13.05 19.66 -9.55
CA THR A 377 12.72 20.91 -10.26
C THR A 377 12.12 20.71 -11.66
N SER A 378 12.29 19.53 -12.26
CA SER A 378 11.93 19.27 -13.67
C SER A 378 10.97 18.10 -13.90
N HIS A 379 10.88 17.19 -12.93
CA HIS A 379 10.11 15.96 -13.01
C HIS A 379 9.70 15.49 -11.60
N VAL A 380 8.81 14.51 -11.54
CA VAL A 380 8.42 13.84 -10.32
C VAL A 380 9.08 12.47 -10.30
N HIS A 381 9.79 12.16 -9.22
CA HIS A 381 10.21 10.80 -8.95
C HIS A 381 9.19 10.13 -8.04
N CYS A 382 8.75 8.96 -8.45
CA CYS A 382 7.80 8.16 -7.71
C CYS A 382 8.28 6.72 -7.68
N ASP A 383 8.39 6.16 -6.48
CA ASP A 383 8.76 4.76 -6.29
C ASP A 383 7.87 4.07 -5.26
N TRP A 384 7.89 2.74 -5.22
CA TRP A 384 7.10 1.95 -4.26
C TRP A 384 8.00 1.11 -3.36
N ARG A 385 9.09 1.70 -2.84
CA ARG A 385 10.10 1.02 -2.01
C ARG A 385 9.56 0.24 -0.81
N ASN A 386 8.40 0.64 -0.29
CA ASN A 386 7.74 0.01 0.85
C ASN A 386 6.71 -1.05 0.44
N THR A 387 6.43 -1.19 -0.85
CA THR A 387 5.60 -2.28 -1.39
C THR A 387 6.49 -3.50 -1.66
N PRO A 388 6.08 -4.71 -1.24
CA PRO A 388 6.84 -5.92 -1.53
C PRO A 388 7.15 -6.07 -3.03
N VAL A 389 8.43 -6.32 -3.33
CA VAL A 389 8.86 -6.67 -4.69
C VAL A 389 8.36 -8.07 -5.08
N ASP A 390 8.00 -8.23 -6.35
CA ASP A 390 7.38 -9.46 -6.87
C ASP A 390 8.31 -10.68 -6.69
N PRO A 391 7.85 -11.77 -6.04
CA PRO A 391 8.66 -12.94 -5.78
C PRO A 391 9.14 -13.65 -7.05
N LEU A 392 8.50 -13.47 -8.20
CA LEU A 392 8.95 -14.04 -9.47
C LEU A 392 10.27 -13.41 -9.93
N PHE A 393 10.46 -12.11 -9.68
CA PHE A 393 11.71 -11.43 -9.96
C PHE A 393 12.75 -11.63 -8.85
N TYR A 394 12.35 -11.79 -7.59
CA TYR A 394 13.25 -11.64 -6.44
C TYR A 394 13.32 -12.85 -5.49
N GLY A 395 12.57 -13.93 -5.76
CA GLY A 395 12.44 -15.09 -4.90
C GLY A 395 11.68 -14.81 -3.60
N SER A 396 11.34 -15.87 -2.87
CA SER A 396 10.59 -15.83 -1.60
C SER A 396 11.47 -15.70 -0.35
N VAL A 397 12.79 -15.72 -0.50
CA VAL A 397 13.73 -15.74 0.64
C VAL A 397 13.97 -14.32 1.16
N ALA A 398 13.84 -14.12 2.47
CA ALA A 398 14.34 -12.93 3.17
C ALA A 398 15.87 -13.02 3.27
N VAL A 399 16.59 -12.22 2.49
CA VAL A 399 18.07 -12.30 2.37
C VAL A 399 18.79 -11.20 3.18
N ALA A 400 18.09 -10.29 3.85
CA ALA A 400 18.75 -9.19 4.56
C ALA A 400 19.14 -9.61 6.00
N PRO A 401 20.38 -9.34 6.45
CA PRO A 401 20.70 -9.38 7.87
C PRO A 401 19.86 -8.34 8.61
N ASP A 402 19.51 -8.62 9.87
CA ASP A 402 18.73 -7.80 10.81
C ASP A 402 18.50 -6.35 10.39
N GLU A 403 17.22 -5.96 10.35
CA GLU A 403 16.67 -4.64 10.04
C GLU A 403 17.67 -3.47 10.21
N LEU A 404 18.27 -3.06 9.10
CA LEU A 404 18.77 -1.70 8.97
C LEU A 404 17.55 -0.79 8.86
N ASP A 405 17.34 0.00 9.90
CA ASP A 405 16.41 1.13 9.95
C ASP A 405 16.49 1.93 8.63
N LEU A 406 15.49 1.71 7.76
CA LEU A 406 15.38 2.33 6.45
C LEU A 406 14.86 3.77 6.52
N ALA A 407 14.82 4.41 7.69
CA ALA A 407 14.50 5.82 7.77
C ALA A 407 15.45 6.71 6.91
N GLN A 408 16.60 6.19 6.47
CA GLN A 408 17.66 7.06 5.94
C GLN A 408 18.75 6.35 5.12
N ALA A 409 18.40 5.45 4.21
CA ALA A 409 19.36 5.09 3.16
C ALA A 409 19.42 6.22 2.11
N ALA A 410 20.19 7.26 2.46
CA ALA A 410 20.90 8.21 1.62
C ALA A 410 20.33 9.63 1.38
N PHE A 411 19.08 9.99 1.67
CA PHE A 411 18.68 11.41 1.52
C PHE A 411 19.14 12.27 2.70
N GLY A 412 20.08 13.17 2.44
CA GLY A 412 20.61 14.10 3.42
C GLY A 412 20.50 15.54 2.95
N GLY A 413 20.55 16.46 3.90
CA GLY A 413 20.73 17.88 3.62
C GLY A 413 21.05 18.66 4.88
N GLU A 414 21.80 19.74 4.72
CA GLU A 414 22.26 20.59 5.82
C GLU A 414 21.83 22.03 5.55
N LEU A 415 21.31 22.71 6.58
CA LEU A 415 21.03 24.15 6.49
C LEU A 415 22.33 24.92 6.64
N VAL A 416 22.67 25.71 5.61
CA VAL A 416 23.87 26.54 5.58
C VAL A 416 23.46 28.00 5.39
N HIS A 417 23.95 28.89 6.25
CA HIS A 417 23.76 30.32 6.12
C HIS A 417 25.02 30.98 5.54
N GLY A 418 24.85 31.75 4.46
CA GLY A 418 25.93 32.47 3.80
C GLY A 418 25.49 33.88 3.35
N ASP A 419 26.33 34.52 2.54
CA ASP A 419 26.14 35.92 2.12
C ASP A 419 24.86 36.16 1.29
N GLU A 420 24.35 35.12 0.61
CA GLU A 420 23.13 35.17 -0.21
C GLU A 420 21.87 34.67 0.53
N GLY A 421 21.98 34.42 1.85
CA GLY A 421 20.93 33.86 2.69
C GLY A 421 21.13 32.38 3.00
N TRP A 422 20.01 31.69 3.23
CA TRP A 422 20.00 30.26 3.58
C TRP A 422 20.04 29.38 2.34
N SER A 423 20.79 28.29 2.40
CA SER A 423 20.84 27.24 1.39
C SER A 423 20.75 25.88 2.05
N ALA A 424 20.43 24.85 1.26
CA ALA A 424 20.29 23.49 1.78
C ALA A 424 20.90 22.47 0.80
N PRO A 425 22.23 22.31 0.74
CA PRO A 425 22.88 21.31 -0.11
C PRO A 425 22.35 19.91 0.22
N ALA A 426 22.03 19.13 -0.81
CA ALA A 426 21.41 17.82 -0.68
C ALA A 426 22.36 16.72 -1.13
N VAL A 427 22.24 15.54 -0.51
CA VAL A 427 23.04 14.35 -0.86
C VAL A 427 22.16 13.12 -0.97
N GLY A 428 22.61 12.17 -1.82
CA GLY A 428 22.00 10.87 -2.05
C GLY A 428 20.65 10.86 -2.77
N PHE A 429 20.34 11.92 -3.51
CA PHE A 429 19.22 11.99 -4.45
C PHE A 429 19.59 11.35 -5.80
N ASP A 430 18.65 10.63 -6.42
CA ASP A 430 18.89 9.75 -7.57
C ASP A 430 19.34 10.47 -8.85
N GLU A 431 18.66 11.54 -9.28
CA GLU A 431 19.05 12.31 -10.48
C GLU A 431 18.56 13.77 -10.43
N GLY A 432 19.51 14.71 -10.33
CA GLY A 432 19.23 16.15 -10.41
C GLY A 432 19.07 16.84 -9.05
N GLU A 433 18.84 18.16 -9.09
CA GLU A 433 18.75 18.97 -7.88
C GLU A 433 17.33 18.88 -7.29
N PRO A 434 17.16 18.34 -6.06
CA PRO A 434 15.83 18.21 -5.46
C PRO A 434 15.20 19.58 -5.20
N LEU A 435 13.87 19.66 -5.13
CA LEU A 435 13.21 20.93 -4.83
C LEU A 435 13.46 21.33 -3.37
N ARG A 436 13.64 22.64 -3.11
CA ARG A 436 13.66 23.17 -1.74
C ARG A 436 12.42 24.01 -1.52
N ARG A 437 11.57 23.58 -0.59
CA ARG A 437 10.42 24.36 -0.11
C ARG A 437 10.77 24.97 1.23
N TRP A 438 10.86 26.29 1.26
CA TRP A 438 11.20 27.06 2.44
C TRP A 438 9.93 27.60 3.10
N THR A 439 9.89 27.54 4.42
CA THR A 439 8.88 28.22 5.23
C THR A 439 9.56 28.95 6.37
N ALA A 440 9.14 30.19 6.61
CA ALA A 440 9.59 31.03 7.70
C ALA A 440 8.42 31.37 8.62
N TRP A 441 8.62 31.25 9.93
CA TRP A 441 7.64 31.60 10.95
C TRP A 441 8.17 32.72 11.84
N ASP A 442 7.27 33.55 12.36
CA ASP A 442 7.57 34.47 13.46
C ASP A 442 7.52 33.79 14.84
N ARG A 443 7.76 34.56 15.90
CA ARG A 443 7.77 34.07 17.30
C ARG A 443 6.41 33.59 17.78
N ASP A 444 5.32 34.04 17.16
CA ASP A 444 3.96 33.66 17.51
C ASP A 444 3.51 32.40 16.74
N GLY A 445 4.37 31.87 15.86
CA GLY A 445 4.12 30.68 15.04
C GLY A 445 3.33 30.97 13.77
N ALA A 446 3.19 32.23 13.35
CA ALA A 446 2.56 32.58 12.08
C ALA A 446 3.58 32.53 10.93
N ILE A 447 3.13 32.03 9.77
CA ILE A 447 3.97 31.99 8.56
C ILE A 447 4.16 33.41 8.05
N VAL A 448 5.42 33.85 7.96
CA VAL A 448 5.80 35.18 7.46
C VAL A 448 6.34 35.15 6.02
N ALA A 449 6.82 33.99 5.55
CA ALA A 449 7.17 33.78 4.16
C ALA A 449 7.22 32.29 3.78
N SER A 450 6.96 32.01 2.51
CA SER A 450 7.22 30.71 1.89
C SER A 450 7.86 30.94 0.52
N ALA A 451 8.79 30.08 0.14
CA ALA A 451 9.49 30.17 -1.14
C ALA A 451 9.88 28.80 -1.69
N ILE A 452 10.12 28.76 -2.99
CA ILE A 452 10.69 27.60 -3.68
C ILE A 452 11.96 28.06 -4.40
N GLY A 453 13.10 27.42 -4.13
CA GLY A 453 14.36 27.79 -4.75
C GLY A 453 15.59 27.27 -4.00
N ALA A 454 16.75 27.27 -4.66
CA ALA A 454 17.99 26.77 -4.08
C ALA A 454 18.43 27.55 -2.83
N THR A 455 18.09 28.84 -2.77
CA THR A 455 18.38 29.73 -1.65
C THR A 455 17.12 30.43 -1.14
N PHE A 456 17.19 30.94 0.09
CA PHE A 456 16.11 31.66 0.75
C PHE A 456 16.63 32.79 1.64
N VAL A 457 16.12 34.00 1.41
CA VAL A 457 16.38 35.16 2.25
C VAL A 457 15.22 35.32 3.22
N ALA A 458 15.46 35.05 4.50
CA ALA A 458 14.43 35.12 5.53
C ALA A 458 14.03 36.58 5.85
N PRO A 459 12.72 36.89 5.94
CA PRO A 459 12.26 38.20 6.40
C PRO A 459 12.77 38.54 7.80
N ALA A 460 12.91 39.83 8.11
CA ALA A 460 13.42 40.29 9.41
C ALA A 460 12.59 39.84 10.63
N ALA A 461 11.31 39.52 10.45
CA ALA A 461 10.43 39.02 11.51
C ALA A 461 10.55 37.50 11.76
N THR A 462 11.43 36.80 11.04
CA THR A 462 11.57 35.35 11.13
C THR A 462 12.23 34.93 12.44
N ALA A 463 11.56 34.04 13.17
CA ALA A 463 12.06 33.37 14.37
C ALA A 463 12.42 31.89 14.11
N ARG A 464 11.87 31.28 13.06
CA ARG A 464 12.22 29.91 12.66
C ARG A 464 12.20 29.78 11.15
N ILE A 465 13.16 29.05 10.60
CA ILE A 465 13.19 28.63 9.21
C ILE A 465 13.09 27.12 9.15
N GLU A 466 12.36 26.61 8.16
CA GLU A 466 12.35 25.20 7.78
C GLU A 466 12.53 25.10 6.27
N VAL A 467 13.26 24.08 5.86
CA VAL A 467 13.35 23.65 4.48
C VAL A 467 12.94 22.19 4.38
N LEU A 468 12.06 21.91 3.42
CA LEU A 468 11.75 20.56 2.96
C LEU A 468 12.49 20.34 1.64
N ILE A 469 13.45 19.41 1.64
CA ILE A 469 14.31 19.09 0.52
C ILE A 469 13.76 17.82 -0.14
N GLY A 470 13.40 17.93 -1.42
CA GLY A 470 12.87 16.84 -2.22
C GLY A 470 11.58 16.23 -1.67
N GLY A 471 10.83 16.94 -0.84
CA GLY A 471 9.65 16.40 -0.15
C GLY A 471 9.94 15.45 1.03
N VAL A 472 11.21 15.07 1.26
CA VAL A 472 11.57 13.93 2.11
C VAL A 472 12.54 14.26 3.25
N VAL A 473 13.38 15.28 3.10
CA VAL A 473 14.31 15.71 4.15
C VAL A 473 13.87 17.05 4.72
N ARG A 474 13.37 17.05 5.96
CA ARG A 474 13.06 18.26 6.71
C ARG A 474 14.26 18.71 7.55
N ARG A 475 14.60 19.99 7.46
CA ARG A 475 15.58 20.65 8.34
C ARG A 475 15.00 21.96 8.82
N SER A 476 15.22 22.28 10.09
CA SER A 476 14.80 23.55 10.67
C SER A 476 15.88 24.14 11.54
N VAL A 477 15.84 25.46 11.68
CA VAL A 477 16.69 26.23 12.59
C VAL A 477 15.86 27.34 13.21
N ASP A 478 15.99 27.51 14.52
CA ASP A 478 15.44 28.67 15.23
C ASP A 478 16.46 29.82 15.17
N LEU A 479 15.98 31.01 14.87
CA LEU A 479 16.76 32.25 14.84
C LEU A 479 16.53 33.00 16.15
N GLU A 480 17.60 33.41 16.83
CA GLU A 480 17.51 34.17 18.08
C GLU A 480 16.80 35.54 17.94
#